data_AF-A0A2W1LHW7-F1
#
_entry.id   AF-A0A2W1LHW7-F1
#
_cell.length_a   1.000
_cell.length_b   1.000
_cell.length_c   1.000
_cell.angle_alpha   90.00
_cell.angle_beta   90.00
_cell.angle_gamma   90.00
#
_symmetry.space_group_name_H-M   'P 1'
#
loop_
_entity.id
_entity.type
_entity.pdbx_description
1 polymer ?
#
loop_
_entity_poly.entity_id
_entity_poly.type
_entity_poly.pdbx_seq_one_letter_code
_entity_poly.pdbx_strand_id
1 'polypeptide(L)'
;MNGDIKIKTPKEFGIKLNALEIHEKDFPTVFRGYDAAEVDNYLDQIIKDYEAFEALINLLQKQLYQARQNAVVRPPKAPEADLDEIMQRIRELEVYCWGRAKG
;
A
#
# COMPACT_ATOMS: atom_id res chain seq x y z
N MET A 1 3.36 -17.68 -7.26
CA MET A 1 2.72 -17.83 -5.93
C MET A 1 2.72 -16.45 -5.28
N ASN A 2 1.61 -15.73 -5.38
CA ASN A 2 1.47 -14.43 -4.72
C ASN A 2 1.34 -14.71 -3.22
N GLY A 3 2.46 -14.67 -2.51
CA GLY A 3 2.48 -14.85 -1.07
C GLY A 3 1.55 -13.82 -0.45
N ASP A 4 0.51 -14.30 0.22
CA ASP A 4 -0.41 -13.48 0.98
C ASP A 4 0.40 -12.53 1.86
N ILE A 5 0.36 -11.25 1.54
CA ILE A 5 1.02 -10.22 2.35
C ILE A 5 0.24 -10.23 3.66
N LYS A 6 0.79 -10.91 4.66
CA LYS A 6 0.30 -10.80 6.04
C LYS A 6 0.49 -9.35 6.46
N ILE A 7 -0.58 -8.57 6.35
CA ILE A 7 -0.63 -7.23 6.90
C ILE A 7 -0.45 -7.40 8.40
N LYS A 8 0.68 -6.90 8.89
CA LYS A 8 1.00 -6.93 10.31
C LYS A 8 -0.08 -6.16 11.07
N THR A 9 -0.66 -6.79 12.08
CA THR A 9 -1.66 -6.13 12.92
C THR A 9 -1.01 -4.97 13.71
N PRO A 10 -1.77 -3.93 14.11
CA PRO A 10 -1.23 -2.85 14.95
C PRO A 10 -0.44 -3.37 16.18
N LYS A 11 -0.89 -4.48 16.78
CA LYS A 11 -0.24 -5.13 17.92
C LYS A 11 1.20 -5.60 17.61
N GLU A 12 1.50 -5.99 16.37
CA GLU A 12 2.85 -6.38 15.95
C GLU A 12 3.83 -5.20 15.82
N PHE A 13 3.31 -3.97 15.71
CA PHE A 13 4.11 -2.75 15.74
C PHE A 13 4.34 -2.22 17.17
N GLY A 14 3.92 -2.98 18.18
CA GLY A 14 4.00 -2.56 19.58
C GLY A 14 2.90 -1.61 20.00
N ILE A 15 1.84 -1.44 19.20
CA ILE A 15 0.65 -0.67 19.58
C ILE A 15 -0.16 -1.53 20.55
N LYS A 16 -0.27 -1.07 21.79
CA LYS A 16 -0.84 -1.86 22.91
C LYS A 16 -2.33 -1.66 23.13
N LEU A 17 -2.87 -0.55 22.63
CA LEU A 17 -4.24 -0.11 22.88
C LEU A 17 -4.96 0.12 21.56
N ASN A 18 -6.26 -0.17 21.52
CA ASN A 18 -7.17 0.29 20.47
C ASN A 18 -8.26 1.21 21.06
N ALA A 19 -9.04 1.86 20.21
CA ALA A 19 -10.08 2.80 20.65
C ALA A 19 -11.11 2.15 21.59
N LEU A 20 -11.50 0.90 21.33
CA LEU A 20 -12.44 0.15 22.17
C LEU A 20 -11.87 -0.19 23.54
N GLU A 21 -10.62 -0.67 23.60
CA GLU A 21 -9.90 -1.01 24.82
C GLU A 21 -9.71 0.23 25.72
N ILE A 22 -9.61 1.43 25.14
CA ILE A 22 -9.56 2.70 25.87
C ILE A 22 -10.96 3.09 26.37
N HIS A 23 -12.00 2.91 25.54
CA HIS A 23 -13.38 3.22 25.90
C HIS A 23 -13.93 2.34 27.02
N GLU A 24 -13.62 1.03 27.01
CA GLU A 24 -14.04 0.07 28.03
C GLU A 24 -13.20 0.13 29.32
N LYS A 25 -12.24 1.07 29.40
CA LYS A 25 -11.30 1.13 30.51
C LYS A 25 -11.88 1.84 31.73
N ASP A 26 -12.22 1.06 32.75
CA ASP A 26 -12.57 1.62 34.06
C ASP A 26 -11.35 1.89 34.95
N PHE A 27 -11.33 3.07 35.57
CA PHE A 27 -10.32 3.47 36.56
C PHE A 27 -10.91 3.48 37.98
N PRO A 28 -10.24 2.86 38.97
CA PRO A 28 -10.71 2.91 40.35
C PRO A 28 -10.52 4.30 40.94
N THR A 29 -11.56 4.82 41.61
CA THR A 29 -11.49 6.11 42.31
C THR A 29 -10.64 5.98 43.58
N VAL A 30 -9.74 6.94 43.81
CA VAL A 30 -8.89 7.03 45.00
C VAL A 30 -8.99 8.40 45.65
N PHE A 31 -8.78 8.49 46.97
CA PHE A 31 -9.01 9.71 47.79
C PHE A 31 -8.22 10.95 47.34
N ARG A 32 -7.15 10.78 46.57
CA ARG A 32 -6.39 11.85 45.91
C ARG A 32 -6.07 11.46 44.47
N GLY A 33 -7.12 11.25 43.67
CA GLY A 33 -7.02 10.95 42.24
C GLY A 33 -7.26 12.19 41.37
N TYR A 34 -7.12 12.00 40.06
CA TYR A 34 -7.62 12.94 39.07
C TYR A 34 -9.15 12.98 39.08
N ASP A 35 -9.71 14.10 38.64
CA ASP A 35 -11.15 14.23 38.45
C ASP A 35 -11.61 13.30 37.31
N ALA A 36 -12.65 12.52 37.57
CA ALA A 36 -13.14 11.52 36.61
C ALA A 36 -13.62 12.17 35.31
N ALA A 37 -14.30 13.32 35.38
CA ALA A 37 -14.82 14.00 34.20
C ALA A 37 -13.71 14.63 33.36
N GLU A 38 -12.65 15.13 34.00
CA GLU A 38 -11.45 15.63 33.30
C GLU A 38 -10.73 14.49 32.56
N VAL A 39 -10.57 13.33 33.23
CA VAL A 39 -9.98 12.14 32.62
C VAL A 39 -10.84 11.64 31.46
N ASP A 40 -12.15 11.53 31.62
CA ASP A 40 -13.06 11.06 30.57
C ASP A 40 -13.01 11.96 29.33
N ASN A 41 -13.07 13.28 29.52
CA ASN A 41 -12.98 14.23 28.40
C ASN A 41 -11.62 14.17 27.68
N TYR A 42 -10.55 13.83 28.39
CA TYR A 42 -9.25 13.60 27.79
C TYR A 42 -9.19 12.25 27.05
N LEU A 43 -9.76 11.18 27.61
CA LEU A 43 -9.85 9.88 26.98
C LEU A 43 -10.72 9.92 25.72
N ASP A 44 -11.80 10.69 25.69
CA ASP A 44 -12.62 10.91 24.49
C ASP A 44 -11.82 11.51 23.32
N GLN A 45 -10.87 12.39 23.61
CA GLN A 45 -9.98 12.95 22.59
C GLN A 45 -9.00 11.88 22.08
N ILE A 46 -8.40 11.12 23.00
CA ILE A 46 -7.50 10.01 22.64
C ILE A 46 -8.24 8.97 21.79
N ILE A 47 -9.47 8.60 22.15
CA ILE A 47 -10.28 7.63 21.39
C ILE A 47 -10.45 8.11 19.95
N LYS A 48 -10.84 9.39 19.75
CA LYS A 48 -11.00 9.97 18.41
C LYS A 48 -9.70 9.93 17.60
N ASP A 49 -8.56 10.21 18.23
CA ASP A 49 -7.26 10.15 17.56
C ASP A 49 -6.92 8.70 17.15
N TYR A 50 -7.19 7.73 18.01
CA TYR A 50 -6.99 6.30 17.69
C TYR A 50 -7.88 5.83 16.53
N GLU A 51 -9.15 6.24 16.49
CA GLU A 51 -10.05 5.98 15.35
C GLU A 51 -9.52 6.61 14.06
N ALA A 52 -9.04 7.86 14.13
CA ALA A 52 -8.46 8.56 12.99
C ALA A 52 -7.18 7.87 12.49
N PHE A 53 -6.32 7.38 13.38
CA PHE A 53 -5.13 6.62 13.01
C PHE A 53 -5.48 5.29 12.34
N GLU A 54 -6.46 4.55 12.86
CA GLU A 54 -6.92 3.32 12.22
C GLU A 54 -7.47 3.59 10.81
N ALA A 55 -8.28 4.64 10.65
CA ALA A 55 -8.79 5.04 9.34
C ALA A 55 -7.66 5.42 8.36
N LEU A 56 -6.65 6.15 8.83
CA LEU A 56 -5.49 6.55 8.03
C LEU A 56 -4.65 5.32 7.61
N ILE A 57 -4.39 4.40 8.53
CA ILE A 57 -3.65 3.17 8.24
C ILE A 57 -4.38 2.35 7.19
N ASN A 58 -5.71 2.17 7.34
CA ASN A 58 -6.53 1.45 6.38
C ASN A 58 -6.53 2.12 5.00
N LEU A 59 -6.60 3.46 4.94
CA LEU A 59 -6.52 4.22 3.70
C LEU A 59 -5.17 4.01 3.01
N LEU A 60 -4.07 4.14 3.73
CA LEU A 60 -2.71 3.96 3.19
C LEU A 60 -2.49 2.53 2.70
N GLN A 61 -2.96 1.53 3.45
CA GLN A 61 -2.89 0.13 3.03
C GLN A 61 -3.68 -0.11 1.74
N LYS A 62 -4.89 0.47 1.61
CA LYS A 62 -5.69 0.40 0.39
C LYS A 62 -4.98 1.06 -0.80
N GLN A 63 -4.36 2.22 -0.62
CA GLN A 63 -3.60 2.91 -1.66
C GLN A 63 -2.39 2.09 -2.10
N LEU A 64 -1.63 1.52 -1.17
CA LEU A 64 -0.49 0.64 -1.48
C LEU A 64 -0.92 -0.60 -2.27
N TYR A 65 -2.05 -1.20 -1.88
CA TYR A 65 -2.62 -2.34 -2.59
C TYR A 65 -2.99 -1.97 -4.03
N GLN A 66 -3.71 -0.87 -4.23
CA GLN A 66 -4.10 -0.38 -5.56
C GLN A 66 -2.90 0.00 -6.43
N ALA A 67 -1.94 0.75 -5.89
CA ALA A 67 -0.73 1.15 -6.60
C ALA A 67 0.07 -0.08 -7.07
N ARG A 68 0.17 -1.10 -6.22
CA ARG A 68 0.86 -2.34 -6.56
C ARG A 68 0.10 -3.17 -7.60
N GLN A 69 -1.23 -3.24 -7.53
CA GLN A 69 -2.02 -3.87 -8.60
C GLN A 69 -1.80 -3.18 -9.94
N ASN A 70 -1.81 -1.85 -9.97
CA ASN A 70 -1.53 -1.08 -11.18
C ASN A 70 -0.10 -1.31 -11.70
N ALA A 71 0.88 -1.48 -10.81
CA ALA A 71 2.26 -1.80 -11.16
C ALA A 71 2.43 -3.24 -11.67
N VAL A 72 1.67 -4.21 -11.16
CA VAL A 72 1.71 -5.61 -11.64
C VAL A 72 0.98 -5.76 -12.98
N VAL A 73 -0.07 -4.98 -13.23
CA VAL A 73 -0.80 -4.97 -14.52
C VAL A 73 -0.01 -4.25 -15.63
N ARG A 74 0.98 -3.43 -15.27
CA ARG A 74 1.95 -2.85 -16.22
C ARG A 74 3.34 -3.43 -15.96
N PRO A 75 3.66 -4.64 -16.46
CA PRO A 75 5.06 -4.87 -16.77
C PRO A 75 5.51 -3.71 -17.68
N PRO A 76 6.75 -3.19 -17.58
CA PRO A 76 7.34 -2.57 -18.74
C PRO A 76 7.36 -3.68 -19.80
N LYS A 77 6.33 -3.76 -20.64
CA LYS A 77 6.56 -4.13 -22.02
C LYS A 77 7.51 -3.03 -22.48
N ALA A 78 8.82 -3.27 -22.31
CA ALA A 78 9.78 -2.76 -23.28
C ALA A 78 9.09 -2.98 -24.63
N PRO A 79 9.01 -1.97 -25.51
CA PRO A 79 8.40 -2.15 -26.83
C PRO A 79 9.02 -3.43 -27.35
N GLU A 80 8.20 -4.47 -27.40
CA GLU A 80 8.61 -5.81 -27.81
C GLU A 80 8.86 -5.54 -29.27
N ALA A 81 10.11 -5.19 -29.57
CA ALA A 81 10.45 -4.60 -30.84
C ALA A 81 9.97 -5.63 -31.84
N ASP A 82 8.93 -5.24 -32.59
CA ASP A 82 8.13 -6.20 -33.31
C ASP A 82 9.11 -6.94 -34.20
N LEU A 83 9.30 -8.23 -33.95
CA LEU A 83 10.33 -9.00 -34.62
C LEU A 83 10.08 -8.92 -36.12
N ASP A 84 8.81 -8.81 -36.52
CA ASP A 84 8.42 -8.61 -37.91
C ASP A 84 8.82 -7.22 -38.44
N GLU A 85 8.70 -6.16 -37.64
CA GLU A 85 9.17 -4.81 -37.99
C GLU A 85 10.70 -4.76 -38.12
N ILE A 86 11.43 -5.36 -37.18
CA ILE A 86 12.90 -5.45 -37.25
C ILE A 86 13.32 -6.23 -38.49
N MET A 87 12.70 -7.37 -38.75
CA MET A 87 13.03 -8.20 -39.91
C MET A 87 12.65 -7.53 -41.23
N GLN A 88 11.55 -6.77 -41.25
CA GLN A 88 11.15 -5.94 -42.39
C GLN A 88 12.19 -4.85 -42.67
N ARG A 89 12.65 -4.16 -41.63
CA ARG A 89 13.69 -3.13 -41.72
C ARG A 89 15.02 -3.69 -42.23
N ILE A 90 15.41 -4.89 -41.76
CA ILE A 90 16.63 -5.58 -42.22
C ILE A 90 16.52 -5.92 -43.71
N ARG A 91 15.38 -6.47 -44.17
CA ARG A 91 15.16 -6.76 -45.59
C ARG A 91 15.24 -5.52 -46.48
N GLU A 92 14.67 -4.41 -46.03
CA GLU A 92 14.74 -3.13 -46.75
C GLU A 92 16.17 -2.62 -46.86
N LEU A 93 16.94 -2.72 -45.77
CA LEU A 93 18.36 -2.36 -45.73
C LEU A 93 19.21 -3.27 -46.61
N GLU A 94 18.93 -4.58 -46.66
CA GLU A 94 19.64 -5.51 -47.56
C GLU A 94 19.45 -5.13 -49.03
N VAL A 95 18.23 -4.80 -49.42
CA VAL A 95 17.92 -4.35 -50.79
C VAL A 95 18.60 -3.01 -51.09
N TYR A 96 18.62 -2.08 -50.13
CA TYR A 96 19.22 -0.76 -50.31
C TYR A 96 20.75 -0.79 -50.35
N CYS A 97 21.38 -1.54 -49.46
CA CYS A 97 22.84 -1.60 -49.30
C CYS A 97 23.52 -2.56 -50.28
N TRP A 98 22.87 -3.69 -50.62
CA TRP A 98 23.48 -4.71 -51.48
C TRP A 98 22.80 -4.87 -52.85
N GLY A 99 21.67 -4.18 -53.10
CA GLY A 99 20.88 -4.45 -54.30
C GLY A 99 20.40 -5.90 -54.31
N ARG A 100 19.58 -6.29 -55.29
CA ARG A 100 19.15 -7.70 -55.43
C ARG A 100 20.37 -8.58 -55.70
N ALA A 101 20.92 -9.22 -54.67
CA ALA A 101 21.81 -10.36 -54.85
C ALA A 101 21.00 -11.46 -55.54
N LYS A 102 21.40 -11.78 -56.77
CA LYS A 102 20.77 -12.79 -57.62
C LYS A 102 21.02 -14.20 -57.07
N GLY A 103 20.01 -15.06 -57.25
CA GLY A 103 20.19 -16.49 -57.51
C GLY A 103 20.28 -17.36 -56.28
#